data_AF-A0A537JKY5-F1
#
_entry.id   AF-A0A537JKY5-F1
#
_cell.length_a   1.000
_cell.length_b   1.000
_cell.length_c   1.000
_cell.angle_alpha   90.00
_cell.angle_beta   90.00
_cell.angle_gamma   90.00
#
_symmetry.space_group_name_H-M   'P 1'
#
loop_
_entity.id
_entity.type
_entity.pdbx_description
1 polymer ?
#
loop_
_entity_poly.entity_id
_entity_poly.type
_entity_poly.pdbx_seq_one_letter_code
_entity_poly.pdbx_strand_id
1 'polypeptide(L)'
;MIRINPDLKPSDLSRKLNRLWELSAEKINLIEKDCDASKGSPVFTINGVYGSRGWTEWTQGFQYGSVILQYDVTGENSLLALGRKKTVEVMAPHISHVGVHDHGFNNVSTYGNLLRLIKEGKVPFNEW
;
A
#
# COMPACT_ATOMS: atom_id res chain seq x y z
N MET A 1 27.53 -14.15 -14.49
CA MET A 1 28.26 -13.70 -13.29
C MET A 1 27.86 -12.26 -13.01
N ILE A 2 27.26 -11.97 -11.85
CA ILE A 2 26.82 -10.61 -11.48
C ILE A 2 28.07 -9.77 -11.17
N ARG A 3 28.22 -8.59 -11.79
CA ARG A 3 29.29 -7.64 -11.47
C ARG A 3 28.79 -6.65 -10.41
N ILE A 4 29.48 -6.58 -9.28
CA ILE A 4 29.18 -5.66 -8.18
C ILE A 4 29.90 -4.34 -8.44
N ASN A 5 29.21 -3.20 -8.26
CA ASN A 5 29.82 -1.87 -8.24
C ASN A 5 29.94 -1.40 -6.78
N PRO A 6 31.15 -1.44 -6.16
CA PRO A 6 31.34 -1.04 -4.76
C PRO A 6 31.23 0.47 -4.53
N ASP A 7 31.32 1.29 -5.58
CA ASP A 7 31.27 2.75 -5.48
C ASP A 7 29.85 3.31 -5.57
N LEU A 8 28.84 2.46 -5.78
CA LEU A 8 27.45 2.87 -5.90
C LEU A 8 26.94 3.43 -4.57
N LYS A 9 26.43 4.67 -4.59
CA LYS A 9 25.86 5.36 -3.44
C LYS A 9 24.34 5.48 -3.58
N PRO A 10 23.58 5.59 -2.46
CA PRO A 10 22.14 5.82 -2.52
C PRO A 10 21.73 7.04 -3.37
N SER A 11 22.55 8.11 -3.34
CA SER A 11 22.33 9.33 -4.14
C SER A 11 22.35 9.09 -5.65
N ASP A 12 23.10 8.08 -6.12
CA ASP A 12 23.20 7.76 -7.55
C ASP A 12 21.87 7.20 -8.09
N LEU A 13 20.99 6.77 -7.19
CA LEU A 13 19.66 6.24 -7.50
C LEU A 13 18.55 7.28 -7.37
N SER A 14 18.83 8.50 -6.88
CA SER A 14 17.79 9.50 -6.57
C SER A 14 16.85 9.78 -7.74
N ARG A 15 17.38 9.95 -8.97
CA ARG A 15 16.54 10.14 -10.16
C ARG A 15 15.62 8.96 -10.44
N LYS A 16 16.12 7.73 -10.26
CA LYS A 16 15.32 6.51 -10.48
C LYS A 16 14.27 6.33 -9.39
N LEU A 17 14.62 6.66 -8.14
CA LEU A 17 13.69 6.63 -7.00
C LEU A 17 12.57 7.66 -7.17
N ASN A 18 12.89 8.90 -7.59
CA ASN A 18 11.85 9.89 -7.88
C ASN A 18 10.88 9.39 -8.96
N ARG A 19 11.42 8.82 -10.05
CA ARG A 19 10.58 8.25 -11.11
C ARG A 19 9.75 7.05 -10.62
N LEU A 20 10.29 6.21 -9.75
CA LEU A 20 9.56 5.10 -9.13
C LEU A 20 8.33 5.62 -8.37
N TRP A 21 8.51 6.65 -7.54
CA TRP A 21 7.42 7.18 -6.72
C TRP A 21 6.35 7.90 -7.54
N GLU A 22 6.74 8.63 -8.60
CA GLU A 22 5.79 9.20 -9.57
C GLU A 22 4.92 8.11 -10.21
N LEU A 23 5.55 7.04 -10.71
CA LEU A 23 4.84 5.92 -11.33
C LEU A 23 3.95 5.19 -10.33
N SER A 24 4.43 4.98 -9.11
CA SER A 24 3.67 4.34 -8.04
C SER A 24 2.38 5.11 -7.72
N ALA A 25 2.46 6.44 -7.60
CA ALA A 25 1.28 7.30 -7.39
C ALA A 25 0.29 7.18 -8.55
N GLU A 26 0.77 7.18 -9.81
CA GLU A 26 -0.07 6.97 -10.99
C GLU A 26 -0.81 5.63 -10.92
N LYS A 27 -0.13 4.53 -10.53
CA LYS A 27 -0.77 3.21 -10.43
C LYS A 27 -1.74 3.09 -9.28
N ILE A 28 -1.46 3.70 -8.12
CA ILE A 28 -2.41 3.79 -7.00
C ILE A 28 -3.70 4.46 -7.47
N ASN A 29 -3.58 5.60 -8.17
CA ASN A 29 -4.74 6.34 -8.65
C ASN A 29 -5.54 5.57 -9.72
N LEU A 30 -4.86 4.87 -10.62
CA LEU A 30 -5.52 4.01 -11.62
C LEU A 30 -6.24 2.82 -10.97
N ILE A 31 -5.62 2.17 -9.99
CA ILE A 31 -6.25 1.07 -9.24
C ILE A 31 -7.50 1.58 -8.53
N GLU A 32 -7.43 2.70 -7.83
CA GLU A 32 -8.58 3.28 -7.12
C GLU A 32 -9.72 3.67 -8.06
N LYS A 33 -9.39 4.15 -9.26
CA LYS A 33 -10.37 4.56 -10.26
C LYS A 33 -11.03 3.38 -10.98
N ASP A 34 -10.23 2.39 -11.38
CA ASP A 34 -10.63 1.40 -12.38
C ASP A 34 -10.94 0.02 -11.78
N CYS A 35 -10.48 -0.29 -10.56
CA CYS A 35 -10.75 -1.58 -9.92
C CYS A 35 -12.07 -1.58 -9.15
N ASP A 36 -12.95 -2.50 -9.53
CA ASP A 36 -14.22 -2.75 -8.85
C ASP A 36 -13.98 -3.54 -7.55
N ALA A 37 -14.04 -2.85 -6.41
CA ALA A 37 -13.82 -3.44 -5.09
C ALA A 37 -14.81 -4.57 -4.74
N SER A 38 -15.99 -4.62 -5.38
CA SER A 38 -16.96 -5.70 -5.17
C SER A 38 -16.50 -7.05 -5.73
N LYS A 39 -15.51 -7.04 -6.63
CA LYS A 39 -14.94 -8.24 -7.25
C LYS A 39 -13.74 -8.82 -6.49
N GLY A 40 -13.37 -8.21 -5.36
CA GLY A 40 -12.19 -8.59 -4.58
C GLY A 40 -10.96 -7.75 -4.93
N SER A 41 -9.83 -8.05 -4.29
CA SER A 41 -8.64 -7.20 -4.39
C SER A 41 -7.91 -7.37 -5.75
N PRO A 42 -7.25 -6.29 -6.25
CA PRO A 42 -6.53 -6.32 -7.52
C PRO A 42 -5.19 -7.04 -7.37
N VAL A 43 -5.12 -8.30 -7.83
CA VAL A 43 -3.99 -9.20 -7.55
C VAL A 43 -3.07 -9.47 -8.73
N PHE A 44 -3.57 -9.34 -9.96
CA PHE A 44 -2.78 -9.58 -11.17
C PHE A 44 -3.28 -8.69 -12.29
N THR A 45 -2.54 -8.63 -13.39
CA THR A 45 -2.97 -7.89 -14.58
C THR A 45 -3.33 -8.83 -15.73
N ILE A 46 -4.36 -8.45 -16.50
CA ILE A 46 -4.65 -9.01 -17.83
C ILE A 46 -4.50 -7.87 -18.82
N ASN A 47 -3.56 -8.00 -19.77
CA ASN A 47 -3.26 -6.96 -20.76
C ASN A 47 -2.99 -5.57 -20.13
N GLY A 48 -2.31 -5.56 -18.97
CA GLY A 48 -1.95 -4.32 -18.25
C GLY A 48 -3.03 -3.73 -17.35
N VAL A 49 -4.21 -4.36 -17.27
CA VAL A 49 -5.31 -3.92 -16.40
C VAL A 49 -5.38 -4.84 -15.18
N TYR A 50 -5.39 -4.26 -13.98
CA TYR A 50 -5.55 -5.03 -12.75
C TYR A 50 -6.92 -5.70 -12.69
N GLY A 51 -6.93 -6.96 -12.28
CA GLY A 51 -8.13 -7.75 -12.08
C GLY A 51 -8.10 -8.51 -10.77
N SER A 52 -9.28 -8.97 -10.38
CA SER A 52 -9.51 -9.75 -9.17
C SER A 52 -9.81 -11.21 -9.53
N ARG A 53 -9.55 -12.12 -8.59
CA ARG A 53 -10.01 -13.52 -8.62
C ARG A 53 -10.66 -13.82 -7.28
N GLY A 54 -11.58 -14.78 -7.22
CA GLY A 54 -12.11 -15.23 -5.92
C GLY A 54 -10.97 -15.75 -5.03
N TRP A 55 -11.14 -15.64 -3.71
CA TRP A 55 -10.16 -16.06 -2.70
C TRP A 55 -8.88 -15.20 -2.66
N THR A 56 -9.02 -13.91 -2.94
CA THR A 56 -7.92 -12.93 -2.93
C THR A 56 -8.12 -11.83 -1.89
N GLU A 57 -9.02 -12.04 -0.94
CA GLU A 57 -9.32 -11.10 0.14
C GLU A 57 -8.09 -10.91 1.05
N TRP A 58 -7.23 -11.91 1.13
CA TRP A 58 -5.99 -11.91 1.91
C TRP A 58 -4.94 -10.89 1.44
N THR A 59 -5.05 -10.36 0.21
CA THR A 59 -4.10 -9.37 -0.35
C THR A 59 -4.60 -7.92 -0.25
N GLN A 60 -5.82 -7.68 0.23
CA GLN A 60 -6.41 -6.34 0.24
C GLN A 60 -5.64 -5.34 1.10
N GLY A 61 -4.99 -5.81 2.17
CA GLY A 61 -4.10 -4.99 2.98
C GLY A 61 -2.89 -4.45 2.22
N PHE A 62 -2.39 -5.16 1.20
CA PHE A 62 -1.30 -4.64 0.37
C PHE A 62 -1.76 -3.49 -0.53
N GLN A 63 -3.00 -3.55 -1.02
CA GLN A 63 -3.58 -2.46 -1.83
C GLN A 63 -3.55 -1.15 -1.04
N TYR A 64 -4.16 -1.11 0.14
CA TYR A 64 -4.23 0.14 0.92
C TYR A 64 -2.95 0.43 1.70
N GLY A 65 -2.20 -0.60 2.10
CA GLY A 65 -0.89 -0.45 2.70
C GLY A 65 0.10 0.24 1.77
N SER A 66 0.04 -0.03 0.46
CA SER A 66 0.87 0.66 -0.53
C SER A 66 0.57 2.16 -0.61
N VAL A 67 -0.68 2.57 -0.42
CA VAL A 67 -1.09 3.99 -0.35
C VAL A 67 -0.46 4.67 0.88
N ILE A 68 -0.48 3.99 2.02
CA ILE A 68 0.11 4.51 3.27
C ILE A 68 1.64 4.63 3.14
N LEU A 69 2.30 3.65 2.51
CA LEU A 69 3.73 3.71 2.22
C LEU A 69 4.10 4.82 1.24
N GLN A 70 3.27 5.04 0.22
CA GLN A 70 3.47 6.14 -0.72
C GLN A 70 3.45 7.49 0.02
N TYR A 71 2.51 7.69 0.96
CA TYR A 71 2.52 8.87 1.83
C TYR A 71 3.80 8.96 2.68
N ASP A 72 4.23 7.87 3.33
CA ASP A 72 5.43 7.87 4.19
C ASP A 72 6.67 8.40 3.46
N VAL A 73 6.79 8.08 2.17
CA VAL A 73 7.93 8.52 1.35
C VAL A 73 7.74 9.91 0.75
N THR A 74 6.52 10.25 0.31
CA THR A 74 6.26 11.48 -0.46
C THR A 74 5.76 12.66 0.36
N GLY A 75 5.17 12.41 1.53
CA GLY A 75 4.47 13.41 2.34
C GLY A 75 3.15 13.91 1.73
N GLU A 76 2.61 13.25 0.70
CA GLU A 76 1.40 13.71 0.02
C GLU A 76 0.13 13.43 0.85
N ASN A 77 -0.43 14.49 1.47
CA ASN A 77 -1.56 14.35 2.41
C ASN A 77 -2.83 13.72 1.80
N SER A 78 -3.04 13.85 0.50
CA SER A 78 -4.15 13.20 -0.23
C SER A 78 -4.09 11.67 -0.06
N LEU A 79 -2.89 11.10 -0.09
CA LEU A 79 -2.66 9.66 0.04
C LEU A 79 -2.80 9.19 1.49
N LEU A 80 -2.37 9.99 2.47
CA LEU A 80 -2.67 9.70 3.88
C LEU A 80 -4.18 9.65 4.12
N ALA A 81 -4.92 10.62 3.57
CA ALA A 81 -6.37 10.67 3.69
C ALA A 81 -7.03 9.45 3.02
N LEU A 82 -6.58 9.08 1.81
CA LEU A 82 -7.06 7.90 1.09
C LEU A 82 -6.78 6.60 1.87
N GLY A 83 -5.54 6.42 2.35
CA GLY A 83 -5.12 5.23 3.11
C GLY A 83 -5.92 5.06 4.40
N ARG A 84 -6.14 6.15 5.15
CA ARG A 84 -7.01 6.15 6.34
C ARG A 84 -8.46 5.80 5.99
N LYS A 85 -9.03 6.48 5.00
CA LYS A 85 -10.41 6.25 4.55
C LYS A 85 -10.64 4.78 4.19
N LYS A 86 -9.77 4.20 3.34
CA LYS A 86 -9.91 2.80 2.91
C LYS A 86 -9.67 1.80 4.04
N THR A 87 -8.75 2.12 4.97
CA THR A 87 -8.56 1.30 6.17
C THR A 87 -9.85 1.23 6.99
N VAL A 88 -10.53 2.35 7.22
CA VAL A 88 -11.80 2.39 7.96
C VAL A 88 -12.94 1.73 7.20
N GLU A 89 -13.10 2.07 5.92
CA GLU A 89 -14.26 1.61 5.12
C GLU A 89 -14.21 0.12 4.79
N VAL A 90 -13.02 -0.47 4.65
CA VAL A 90 -12.87 -1.78 4.01
C VAL A 90 -12.18 -2.82 4.89
N MET A 91 -11.35 -2.41 5.86
CA MET A 91 -10.47 -3.38 6.55
C MET A 91 -11.09 -4.04 7.78
N ALA A 92 -12.20 -3.51 8.31
CA ALA A 92 -12.84 -4.03 9.52
C ALA A 92 -13.18 -5.53 9.48
N PRO A 93 -13.69 -6.12 8.37
CA PRO A 93 -13.96 -7.56 8.29
C PRO A 93 -12.71 -8.44 8.50
N HIS A 94 -11.52 -7.94 8.17
CA HIS A 94 -10.27 -8.68 8.31
C HIS A 94 -9.76 -8.75 9.76
N ILE A 95 -10.31 -7.94 10.67
CA ILE A 95 -9.94 -7.98 12.09
C ILE A 95 -10.44 -9.29 12.73
N SER A 96 -11.68 -9.67 12.43
CA SER A 96 -12.33 -10.86 12.98
C SER A 96 -12.13 -12.11 12.13
N HIS A 97 -11.54 -11.99 10.94
CA HIS A 97 -11.20 -13.12 10.08
C HIS A 97 -9.96 -13.88 10.61
N VAL A 98 -10.15 -14.61 11.70
CA VAL A 98 -9.10 -15.35 12.42
C VAL A 98 -9.07 -16.83 12.02
N GLY A 99 -7.98 -17.54 12.36
CA GLY A 99 -7.81 -18.96 12.05
C GLY A 99 -7.08 -19.24 10.73
N VAL A 100 -6.60 -18.17 10.07
CA VAL A 100 -5.79 -18.21 8.85
C VAL A 100 -4.49 -17.43 9.06
N HIS A 101 -3.45 -17.75 8.29
CA HIS A 101 -2.09 -17.20 8.50
C HIS A 101 -1.85 -15.83 7.85
N ASP A 102 -2.79 -15.36 7.04
CA ASP A 102 -2.77 -14.08 6.31
C ASP A 102 -3.38 -12.91 7.09
N HIS A 103 -3.83 -13.12 8.33
CA HIS A 103 -4.39 -12.06 9.19
C HIS A 103 -3.45 -10.84 9.28
N GLY A 104 -2.14 -11.10 9.34
CA GLY A 104 -1.12 -10.06 9.36
C GLY A 104 -1.03 -9.27 8.04
N PHE A 105 -1.24 -9.90 6.88
CA PHE A 105 -1.18 -9.21 5.59
C PHE A 105 -2.21 -8.09 5.48
N ASN A 106 -3.39 -8.31 6.02
CA ASN A 106 -4.45 -7.31 6.05
C ASN A 106 -4.23 -6.27 7.15
N ASN A 107 -4.09 -6.73 8.40
CA ASN A 107 -4.13 -5.83 9.55
C ASN A 107 -2.80 -5.09 9.80
N VAL A 108 -1.65 -5.74 9.61
CA VAL A 108 -0.34 -5.10 9.84
C VAL A 108 -0.02 -4.12 8.71
N SER A 109 -0.32 -4.49 7.46
CA SER A 109 -0.07 -3.61 6.30
C SER A 109 -0.91 -2.33 6.31
N THR A 110 -2.05 -2.32 7.02
CA THR A 110 -2.97 -1.18 7.12
C THR A 110 -2.94 -0.52 8.50
N TYR A 111 -3.71 -1.03 9.47
CA TYR A 111 -3.76 -0.51 10.84
C TYR A 111 -2.36 -0.43 11.48
N GLY A 112 -1.56 -1.48 11.33
CA GLY A 112 -0.19 -1.52 11.84
C GLY A 112 0.71 -0.43 11.24
N ASN A 113 0.56 -0.17 9.94
CA ASN A 113 1.35 0.84 9.25
C ASN A 113 0.95 2.26 9.68
N LEU A 114 -0.35 2.53 9.84
CA LEU A 114 -0.83 3.80 10.41
C LEU A 114 -0.35 4.01 11.85
N LEU A 115 -0.43 2.96 12.68
CA LEU A 115 0.07 3.00 14.06
C LEU A 115 1.58 3.30 14.09
N ARG A 116 2.37 2.65 13.23
CA ARG A 116 3.80 2.91 13.09
C ARG A 116 4.07 4.38 12.77
N LEU A 117 3.38 4.95 11.77
CA LEU A 117 3.57 6.35 11.40
C LEU A 117 3.26 7.33 12.54
N ILE A 118 2.23 7.03 13.34
CA ILE A 118 1.90 7.80 14.54
C ILE A 118 3.02 7.68 15.59
N LYS A 119 3.52 6.47 15.85
CA LYS A 119 4.60 6.22 16.82
C LYS A 119 5.93 6.83 16.40
N GLU A 120 6.20 6.93 15.10
CA GLU A 120 7.36 7.62 14.53
C GLU A 120 7.21 9.15 14.49
N GLY A 121 6.04 9.70 14.85
CA GLY A 121 5.77 11.14 14.79
C GLY A 121 5.59 11.70 13.37
N LYS A 122 5.46 10.83 12.35
CA LYS A 122 5.24 11.22 10.95
C LYS A 122 3.81 11.62 10.64
N VAL A 123 2.90 11.27 11.54
CA VAL A 123 1.49 11.65 11.50
C VAL A 123 1.12 12.07 12.92
N PRO A 124 0.33 13.15 13.10
CA PRO A 124 -0.13 13.55 14.43
C PRO A 124 -0.86 12.41 15.12
N PHE A 125 -0.59 12.25 16.42
CA PHE A 125 -1.35 11.35 17.26
C PHE A 125 -2.83 11.74 17.23
N ASN A 126 -3.69 10.75 17.06
CA ASN A 126 -5.12 10.86 17.20
C ASN A 126 -5.59 9.74 18.13
N GLU A 127 -6.45 10.08 19.09
CA GLU A 127 -7.04 9.12 20.02
C GLU A 127 -8.15 8.28 19.38
N TRP A 128 -8.62 8.71 18.20
CA TRP A 128 -9.61 8.04 17.34
C TRP A 128 -9.00 7.49 16.06
#